data_AF-A0A502E4F2-F1
#
_entry.id   AF-A0A502E4F2-F1
#
_cell.length_a   1.000
_cell.length_b   1.000
_cell.length_c   1.000
_cell.angle_alpha   90.00
_cell.angle_beta   90.00
_cell.angle_gamma   90.00
#
_symmetry.space_group_name_H-M   'P 1'
#
loop_
_entity.id
_entity.type
_entity.pdbx_description
1 polymer ?
#
loop_
_entity_poly.entity_id
_entity_poly.type
_entity_poly.pdbx_seq_one_letter_code
_entity_poly.pdbx_strand_id
1 'polypeptide(L)'
;MTKDNQISKIIIEQLNTVELKEKYLNLLSSRIDENRKTLNSLLIVMVLTSCAFPLIVETKISEIAVGPFKLRDNLFAISIIPSIFSYSYYKYAAIWTEVIEQKFILKNLTSKIFSIKENSYLNERLKPFSFADHIIDHSTRVKSKNWGCFLGLFWIPTIIGLVFFPFLFEYYAVKTLYYKKGLNDIINWVFFLTPIITGIFTILIYYQAGKKLDETRKTEE
;
A
#
# COMPACT_ATOMS: atom_id res chain seq x y z
N MET A 1 -28.88 0.42 7.14
CA MET A 1 -27.93 -0.63 7.59
C MET A 1 -26.86 -0.78 6.53
N THR A 2 -25.58 -0.47 6.82
CA THR A 2 -24.48 -0.58 5.83
C THR A 2 -24.19 -2.01 5.44
N LYS A 3 -23.63 -2.22 4.24
CA LYS A 3 -23.05 -3.52 3.84
C LYS A 3 -21.94 -3.95 4.81
N ASP A 4 -21.11 -3.03 5.29
CA ASP A 4 -20.07 -3.35 6.27
C ASP A 4 -20.63 -3.65 7.66
N ASN A 5 -21.72 -2.98 8.08
CA ASN A 5 -22.46 -3.39 9.29
C ASN A 5 -23.21 -4.70 9.08
N GLN A 6 -23.69 -5.01 7.86
CA GLN A 6 -24.32 -6.29 7.55
C GLN A 6 -23.27 -7.41 7.56
N ILE A 7 -22.11 -7.24 6.94
CA ILE A 7 -21.01 -8.20 6.96
C ILE A 7 -20.48 -8.35 8.38
N SER A 8 -20.27 -7.26 9.11
CA SER A 8 -19.87 -7.33 10.52
C SER A 8 -20.94 -8.02 11.36
N LYS A 9 -22.23 -7.76 11.10
CA LYS A 9 -23.34 -8.39 11.83
C LYS A 9 -23.47 -9.87 11.47
N ILE A 10 -23.29 -10.26 10.21
CA ILE A 10 -23.25 -11.66 9.75
C ILE A 10 -22.05 -12.38 10.36
N ILE A 11 -20.86 -11.77 10.35
CA ILE A 11 -19.67 -12.31 11.01
C ILE A 11 -19.94 -12.49 12.49
N ILE A 12 -20.58 -11.53 13.16
CA ILE A 12 -20.92 -11.62 14.59
C ILE A 12 -22.03 -12.64 14.87
N GLU A 13 -23.03 -12.75 14.00
CA GLU A 13 -24.14 -13.73 14.06
C GLU A 13 -23.67 -15.15 13.73
N GLN A 14 -22.57 -15.31 13.01
CA GLN A 14 -21.93 -16.61 12.78
C GLN A 14 -20.90 -16.94 13.87
N LEU A 15 -20.25 -15.93 14.48
CA LEU A 15 -19.36 -16.06 15.62
C LEU A 15 -20.18 -16.06 16.93
N ASN A 16 -20.98 -17.10 17.14
CA ASN A 16 -21.92 -17.17 18.26
C ASN A 16 -21.27 -17.36 19.63
N THR A 17 -20.03 -17.84 19.69
CA THR A 17 -19.28 -18.04 20.94
C THR A 17 -18.11 -17.08 21.06
N VAL A 18 -17.74 -16.76 22.30
CA VAL A 18 -16.55 -15.93 22.59
C VAL A 18 -15.29 -16.59 22.04
N GLU A 19 -15.17 -17.92 22.17
CA GLU A 19 -14.05 -18.70 21.65
C GLU A 19 -13.88 -18.56 20.12
N LEU A 20 -14.98 -18.62 19.36
CA LEU A 20 -14.93 -18.39 17.91
C LEU A 20 -14.50 -16.96 17.57
N LYS A 21 -14.99 -15.97 18.33
CA LYS A 21 -14.60 -14.56 18.15
C LYS A 21 -13.12 -14.35 18.41
N GLU A 22 -12.56 -14.94 19.47
CA GLU A 22 -11.14 -14.90 19.79
C GLU A 22 -10.29 -15.60 18.73
N LYS A 23 -10.72 -16.78 18.26
CA LYS A 23 -10.05 -17.49 17.18
C LYS A 23 -10.01 -16.68 15.88
N TYR A 24 -11.12 -16.04 15.52
CA TYR A 24 -11.18 -15.16 14.35
C TYR A 24 -10.30 -13.92 14.52
N LEU A 25 -10.29 -13.32 15.72
CA LEU A 25 -9.43 -12.18 16.05
C LEU A 25 -7.94 -12.53 15.90
N ASN A 26 -7.52 -13.71 16.35
CA ASN A 26 -6.16 -14.20 16.20
C ASN A 26 -5.79 -14.42 14.72
N LEU A 27 -6.68 -15.03 13.93
CA LEU A 27 -6.49 -15.20 12.49
C LEU A 27 -6.37 -13.85 11.77
N LEU A 28 -7.24 -12.90 12.11
CA LEU A 28 -7.24 -11.56 11.53
C LEU A 28 -5.95 -10.80 11.87
N SER A 29 -5.48 -10.90 13.12
CA SER A 29 -4.23 -10.29 13.57
C SER A 29 -3.01 -10.88 12.84
N SER A 30 -2.94 -12.20 12.72
CA SER A 30 -1.87 -12.88 11.97
C SER A 30 -1.86 -12.44 10.50
N ARG A 31 -3.04 -12.36 9.88
CA ARG A 31 -3.18 -11.93 8.48
C ARG A 31 -2.73 -10.48 8.27
N ILE A 32 -3.06 -9.58 9.19
CA ILE A 32 -2.62 -8.18 9.15
C ILE A 32 -1.07 -8.13 9.20
N ASP A 33 -0.44 -8.91 10.07
CA ASP A 33 1.01 -8.91 10.21
C ASP A 33 1.74 -9.51 8.99
N GLU A 34 1.20 -10.58 8.40
CA GLU A 34 1.70 -11.14 7.13
C GLU A 34 1.59 -10.14 5.97
N ASN A 35 0.43 -9.49 5.85
CA ASN A 35 0.20 -8.47 4.84
C ASN A 35 1.15 -7.28 5.03
N ARG A 36 1.42 -6.85 6.27
CA ARG A 36 2.42 -5.80 6.57
C ARG A 36 3.84 -6.19 6.17
N LYS A 37 4.28 -7.42 6.45
CA LYS A 37 5.59 -7.92 5.99
C LYS A 37 5.68 -7.87 4.46
N THR A 38 4.60 -8.23 3.77
CA THR A 38 4.52 -8.18 2.32
C THR A 38 4.59 -6.74 1.80
N LEU A 39 3.86 -5.80 2.41
CA LEU A 39 3.91 -4.36 2.08
C LEU A 39 5.33 -3.80 2.22
N ASN A 40 6.03 -4.13 3.30
CA ASN A 40 7.41 -3.69 3.51
C ASN A 40 8.36 -4.23 2.44
N SER A 41 8.22 -5.51 2.07
CA SER A 41 9.00 -6.12 0.99
C SER A 41 8.76 -5.41 -0.35
N LEU A 42 7.49 -5.12 -0.68
CA LEU A 42 7.13 -4.38 -1.90
C LEU A 42 7.69 -2.96 -1.92
N LEU A 43 7.66 -2.25 -0.77
CA LEU A 43 8.26 -0.92 -0.65
C LEU A 43 9.77 -0.96 -0.89
N ILE A 44 10.48 -1.96 -0.34
CA ILE A 44 11.91 -2.13 -0.58
C ILE A 44 12.17 -2.36 -2.07
N VAL A 45 11.38 -3.22 -2.74
CA VAL A 45 11.51 -3.45 -4.19
C VAL A 45 11.27 -2.15 -4.97
N MET A 46 10.24 -1.38 -4.62
CA MET A 46 9.96 -0.07 -5.24
C MET A 46 11.14 0.91 -5.07
N VAL A 47 11.68 1.04 -3.86
CA VAL A 47 12.83 1.93 -3.60
C VAL A 47 14.05 1.49 -4.39
N LEU A 48 14.38 0.20 -4.37
CA LEU A 48 15.52 -0.34 -5.10
C LEU A 48 15.38 -0.14 -6.61
N THR A 49 14.20 -0.39 -7.18
CA THR A 49 13.94 -0.20 -8.61
C THR A 49 13.92 1.27 -9.01
N SER A 50 13.40 2.17 -8.16
CA SER A 50 13.46 3.62 -8.38
C SER A 50 14.88 4.18 -8.36
N CYS A 51 15.76 3.63 -7.52
CA CYS A 51 17.18 4.01 -7.52
C CYS A 51 17.95 3.35 -8.68
N ALA A 52 17.65 2.08 -8.99
CA ALA A 52 18.36 1.34 -10.03
C ALA A 52 18.09 1.89 -11.43
N PHE A 53 16.85 2.27 -11.74
CA PHE A 53 16.47 2.75 -13.07
C PHE A 53 17.30 3.94 -13.59
N PRO A 54 17.39 5.10 -12.89
CA PRO A 54 18.20 6.22 -13.36
C PRO A 54 19.68 5.85 -13.45
N LEU A 55 20.21 5.09 -12.47
CA LEU A 55 21.60 4.62 -12.51
C LEU A 55 21.86 3.80 -13.77
N ILE A 56 21.01 2.84 -14.09
CA ILE A 56 21.10 2.00 -15.28
C ILE A 56 20.96 2.81 -16.58
N VAL A 57 20.09 3.82 -16.58
CA VAL A 57 19.84 4.69 -17.73
C VAL A 57 21.02 5.62 -18.00
N GLU A 58 21.65 6.17 -16.97
CA GLU A 58 22.76 7.13 -17.09
C GLU A 58 24.11 6.44 -17.24
N THR A 59 24.28 5.29 -16.60
CA THR A 59 25.53 4.56 -16.69
C THR A 59 25.65 3.82 -18.02
N LYS A 60 26.79 3.99 -18.69
CA LYS A 60 27.25 3.08 -19.75
C LYS A 60 27.71 1.73 -19.14
N ILE A 61 27.04 1.22 -18.11
CA ILE A 61 27.34 -0.12 -17.56
C ILE A 61 26.98 -1.11 -18.66
N SER A 62 28.01 -1.62 -19.32
CA SER A 62 27.91 -2.59 -20.40
C SER A 62 27.65 -4.01 -19.89
N GLU A 63 27.81 -4.25 -18.59
CA GLU A 63 27.70 -5.59 -18.01
C GLU A 63 27.29 -5.53 -16.53
N ILE A 64 26.16 -6.16 -16.19
CA ILE A 64 25.79 -6.43 -14.79
C ILE A 64 26.10 -7.91 -14.53
N ALA A 65 27.06 -8.16 -13.65
CA ALA A 65 27.46 -9.52 -13.26
C ALA A 65 26.85 -9.88 -11.90
N VAL A 66 26.07 -10.96 -11.86
CA VAL A 66 25.56 -11.57 -10.62
C VAL A 66 26.07 -13.02 -10.59
N GLY A 67 27.20 -13.24 -9.92
CA GLY A 67 27.87 -14.54 -9.90
C GLY A 67 28.32 -14.98 -11.30
N PRO A 68 28.02 -16.21 -11.76
CA PRO A 68 28.38 -16.67 -13.11
C PRO A 68 27.50 -16.08 -14.22
N PHE A 69 26.41 -15.40 -13.87
CA PHE A 69 25.50 -14.80 -14.84
C PHE A 69 25.93 -13.38 -15.18
N LYS A 70 26.24 -13.17 -16.46
CA LYS A 70 26.61 -11.87 -17.04
C LYS A 70 25.48 -11.40 -17.94
N LEU A 71 24.75 -10.37 -17.51
CA LEU A 71 23.78 -9.69 -18.37
C LEU A 71 24.53 -8.65 -19.21
N ARG A 72 24.74 -8.98 -20.48
CA ARG A 72 25.43 -8.13 -21.46
C ARG A 72 24.55 -7.05 -22.08
N ASP A 73 23.24 -7.10 -21.85
CA ASP A 73 22.29 -6.13 -22.40
C ASP A 73 21.52 -5.43 -21.29
N ASN A 74 22.08 -4.29 -20.85
CA ASN A 74 21.42 -3.34 -19.96
C ASN A 74 20.04 -2.90 -20.52
N LEU A 75 19.82 -3.05 -21.83
CA LEU A 75 18.55 -2.79 -22.50
C LEU A 75 17.39 -3.58 -21.92
N PHE A 76 17.52 -4.88 -21.64
CA PHE A 76 16.40 -5.66 -21.10
C PHE A 76 16.05 -5.19 -19.68
N ALA A 77 17.06 -4.93 -18.85
CA ALA A 77 16.89 -4.39 -17.51
C ALA A 77 16.18 -3.03 -17.53
N ILE A 78 16.59 -2.12 -18.42
CA ILE A 78 15.92 -0.82 -18.63
C ILE A 78 14.44 -1.02 -18.95
N SER A 79 14.09 -1.99 -19.78
CA SER A 79 12.70 -2.26 -20.19
C SER A 79 11.82 -2.87 -19.11
N ILE A 80 12.35 -3.77 -18.28
CA ILE A 80 11.54 -4.54 -17.33
C ILE A 80 11.32 -3.80 -16.01
N ILE A 81 12.26 -2.94 -15.60
CA ILE A 81 12.19 -2.24 -14.31
C ILE A 81 10.87 -1.44 -14.13
N PRO A 82 10.39 -0.67 -15.12
CA PRO A 82 9.15 0.09 -14.95
C PRO A 82 7.93 -0.80 -14.73
N SER A 83 7.88 -1.95 -15.41
CA SER A 83 6.82 -2.95 -15.21
C SER A 83 6.88 -3.58 -13.82
N ILE A 84 8.07 -3.94 -13.34
CA ILE A 84 8.26 -4.48 -11.98
C ILE A 84 7.85 -3.45 -10.93
N PHE A 85 8.25 -2.19 -11.12
CA PHE A 85 7.90 -1.11 -10.22
C PHE A 85 6.38 -0.90 -10.17
N SER A 86 5.73 -0.73 -11.32
CA SER A 86 4.29 -0.47 -11.39
C SER A 86 3.47 -1.66 -10.86
N TYR A 87 3.88 -2.89 -11.16
CA TYR A 87 3.26 -4.08 -10.55
C TYR A 87 3.43 -4.14 -9.03
N SER A 88 4.62 -3.80 -8.52
CA SER A 88 4.88 -3.76 -7.08
C SER A 88 4.00 -2.71 -6.40
N TYR A 89 3.85 -1.54 -7.03
CA TYR A 89 2.99 -0.47 -6.52
C TYR A 89 1.50 -0.83 -6.58
N TYR A 90 1.04 -1.43 -7.68
CA TYR A 90 -0.31 -1.98 -7.79
C TYR A 90 -0.63 -2.96 -6.66
N LYS A 91 0.27 -3.94 -6.43
CA LYS A 91 0.11 -4.94 -5.39
C LYS A 91 0.18 -4.32 -3.99
N TYR A 92 1.04 -3.33 -3.81
CA TYR A 92 1.11 -2.55 -2.58
C TYR A 92 -0.21 -1.86 -2.28
N ALA A 93 -0.81 -1.16 -3.25
CA ALA A 93 -2.10 -0.50 -3.11
C ALA A 93 -3.21 -1.49 -2.76
N ALA A 94 -3.28 -2.63 -3.46
CA ALA A 94 -4.27 -3.67 -3.19
C ALA A 94 -4.18 -4.18 -1.74
N ILE A 95 -3.00 -4.62 -1.31
CA ILE A 95 -2.81 -5.14 0.06
C ILE A 95 -3.02 -4.05 1.11
N TRP A 96 -2.62 -2.81 0.83
CA TRP A 96 -2.81 -1.69 1.75
C TRP A 96 -4.30 -1.43 2.01
N THR A 97 -5.13 -1.46 0.97
CA THR A 97 -6.60 -1.33 1.13
C THR A 97 -7.19 -2.48 1.95
N GLU A 98 -6.78 -3.73 1.70
CA GLU A 98 -7.22 -4.90 2.48
C GLU A 98 -6.84 -4.78 3.96
N VAL A 99 -5.62 -4.33 4.26
CA VAL A 99 -5.13 -4.12 5.63
C VAL A 99 -5.94 -3.07 6.36
N ILE A 100 -6.37 -2.00 5.69
CA ILE A 100 -7.23 -0.96 6.30
C ILE A 100 -8.57 -1.57 6.73
N GLU A 101 -9.20 -2.36 5.85
CA GLU A 101 -10.47 -3.02 6.14
C GLU A 101 -10.33 -4.02 7.29
N GLN A 102 -9.28 -4.84 7.27
CA GLN A 102 -8.99 -5.79 8.33
C GLN A 102 -8.80 -5.09 9.68
N LYS A 103 -8.09 -3.96 9.72
CA LYS A 103 -7.93 -3.15 10.95
C LYS A 103 -9.27 -2.59 11.44
N PHE A 104 -10.17 -2.17 10.55
CA PHE A 104 -11.49 -1.69 10.92
C PHE A 104 -12.34 -2.82 11.53
N ILE A 105 -12.37 -4.00 10.89
CA ILE A 105 -13.06 -5.19 11.42
C ILE A 105 -12.49 -5.59 12.78
N LEU A 106 -11.16 -5.60 12.93
CA LEU A 106 -10.48 -5.92 14.17
C LEU A 106 -10.91 -4.98 15.30
N LYS A 107 -10.91 -3.67 15.04
CA LYS A 107 -11.31 -2.62 15.99
C LYS A 107 -12.77 -2.76 16.44
N ASN A 108 -13.66 -3.15 15.53
CA ASN A 108 -15.08 -3.38 15.83
C ASN A 108 -15.29 -4.64 16.67
N LEU A 109 -14.58 -5.73 16.34
CA LEU A 109 -14.69 -6.99 17.08
C LEU A 109 -14.13 -6.85 18.50
N THR A 110 -12.96 -6.26 18.65
CA THR A 110 -12.33 -5.98 19.96
C THR A 110 -13.23 -5.13 20.85
N SER A 111 -13.82 -4.05 20.29
CA SER A 111 -14.80 -3.23 21.00
C SER A 111 -15.98 -4.05 21.54
N LYS A 112 -16.51 -4.97 20.74
CA LYS A 112 -17.67 -5.80 21.12
C LYS A 112 -17.32 -6.94 22.08
N ILE A 113 -16.17 -7.59 21.92
CA ILE A 113 -15.72 -8.67 22.80
C ILE A 113 -15.44 -8.14 24.21
N PHE A 114 -14.71 -7.02 24.29
CA PHE A 114 -14.30 -6.45 25.57
C PHE A 114 -15.29 -5.42 26.13
N SER A 115 -16.41 -5.17 25.45
CA SER A 115 -17.40 -4.14 25.81
C SER A 115 -16.78 -2.75 26.05
N ILE A 116 -15.74 -2.42 25.28
CA ILE A 116 -15.05 -1.14 25.35
C ILE A 116 -15.47 -0.23 24.19
N LYS A 117 -15.40 1.09 24.37
CA LYS A 117 -15.67 2.03 23.27
C LYS A 117 -14.68 1.80 22.12
N GLU A 118 -15.19 1.83 20.89
CA GLU A 118 -14.41 1.57 19.68
C GLU A 118 -13.17 2.48 19.54
N ASN A 119 -13.33 3.76 19.89
CA ASN A 119 -12.28 4.78 19.88
C ASN A 119 -11.55 4.93 21.22
N SER A 120 -11.62 3.94 22.11
CA SER A 120 -10.89 4.00 23.39
C SER A 120 -9.40 3.72 23.21
N TYR A 121 -8.58 4.32 24.09
CA TYR A 121 -7.15 4.05 24.17
C TYR A 121 -6.84 2.55 24.39
N LEU A 122 -7.67 1.87 25.19
CA LEU A 122 -7.58 0.42 25.39
C LEU A 122 -7.77 -0.35 24.08
N ASN A 123 -8.77 0.02 23.28
CA ASN A 123 -9.04 -0.67 22.02
C ASN A 123 -7.93 -0.46 20.97
N GLU A 124 -7.34 0.72 20.97
CA GLU A 124 -6.20 1.04 20.09
C GLU A 124 -4.94 0.24 20.44
N ARG A 125 -4.70 -0.02 21.73
CA ARG A 125 -3.58 -0.84 22.21
C ARG A 125 -3.72 -2.33 21.88
N LEU A 126 -4.94 -2.81 21.61
CA LEU A 126 -5.19 -4.19 21.17
C LEU A 126 -4.88 -4.41 19.68
N LYS A 127 -4.66 -3.35 18.91
CA LYS A 127 -4.28 -3.48 17.51
C LYS A 127 -2.83 -3.98 17.41
N PRO A 128 -2.51 -4.83 16.42
CA PRO A 128 -1.14 -5.24 16.18
C PRO A 128 -0.27 -4.01 15.88
N PHE A 129 0.89 -3.91 16.54
CA PHE A 129 1.76 -2.75 16.46
C PHE A 129 2.19 -2.44 15.02
N SER A 130 2.10 -1.17 14.63
CA SER A 130 2.68 -0.66 13.39
C SER A 130 3.28 0.70 13.68
N PHE A 131 4.53 0.88 13.27
CA PHE A 131 5.24 2.13 13.44
C PHE A 131 4.53 3.29 12.72
N ALA A 132 4.04 3.05 11.49
CA ALA A 132 3.31 4.07 10.73
C ALA A 132 1.98 4.45 11.41
N ASP A 133 1.24 3.45 11.91
CA ASP A 133 -0.03 3.69 12.62
C ASP A 133 0.24 4.47 13.92
N HIS A 134 1.30 4.10 14.66
CA HIS A 134 1.70 4.79 15.88
C HIS A 134 2.12 6.25 15.63
N ILE A 135 2.84 6.53 14.55
CA ILE A 135 3.21 7.90 14.18
C ILE A 135 1.96 8.72 13.84
N ILE A 136 1.02 8.15 13.07
CA ILE A 136 -0.22 8.83 12.69
C ILE A 136 -1.09 9.09 13.94
N ASP A 137 -1.29 8.09 14.79
CA ASP A 137 -2.07 8.23 16.02
C ASP A 137 -1.40 9.20 17.00
N HIS A 138 -0.07 9.19 17.11
CA HIS A 138 0.64 10.10 18.01
C HIS A 138 0.65 11.53 17.46
N SER A 139 0.82 11.73 16.15
CA SER A 139 0.80 13.06 15.52
C SER A 139 -0.58 13.72 15.58
N THR A 140 -1.66 12.93 15.49
CA THR A 140 -3.04 13.42 15.62
C THR A 140 -3.49 13.66 17.06
N ARG A 141 -2.85 13.01 18.06
CA ARG A 141 -3.21 13.13 19.48
C ARG A 141 -2.43 14.16 20.29
N VAL A 142 -1.32 14.70 19.77
CA VAL A 142 -0.56 15.76 20.47
C VAL A 142 -1.42 17.03 20.53
N LYS A 143 -2.07 17.26 21.68
CA LYS A 143 -2.94 18.43 21.98
C LYS A 143 -2.22 19.79 21.99
N SER A 144 -0.91 19.84 21.74
CA SER A 144 -0.20 21.12 21.64
C SER A 144 -0.56 21.77 20.30
N LYS A 145 -1.31 22.87 20.37
CA LYS A 145 -1.88 23.60 19.23
C LYS A 145 -0.82 23.99 18.17
N ASN A 146 0.42 24.25 18.60
CA ASN A 146 1.49 24.72 17.72
C ASN A 146 2.38 23.56 17.20
N TRP A 147 2.79 22.63 18.07
CA TRP A 147 3.64 21.50 17.64
C TRP A 147 2.87 20.45 16.83
N GLY A 148 1.58 20.24 17.12
CA GLY A 148 0.75 19.32 16.35
C GLY A 148 0.54 19.79 14.90
N CYS A 149 0.38 21.12 14.71
CA CYS A 149 0.28 21.70 13.37
C CYS A 149 1.60 21.60 12.60
N PHE A 150 2.74 21.88 13.24
CA PHE A 150 4.05 21.77 12.62
C PHE A 150 4.42 20.33 12.22
N LEU A 151 4.15 19.36 13.11
CA LEU A 151 4.28 17.94 12.80
C LEU A 151 3.35 17.53 11.65
N GLY A 152 2.07 17.92 11.69
CA GLY A 152 1.13 17.64 10.61
C GLY A 152 1.58 18.19 9.26
N LEU A 153 2.14 19.40 9.23
CA LEU A 153 2.63 20.04 8.00
C LEU A 153 3.85 19.33 7.40
N PHE A 154 4.65 18.61 8.19
CA PHE A 154 5.77 17.80 7.68
C PHE A 154 5.31 16.42 7.18
N TRP A 155 4.31 15.82 7.83
CA TRP A 155 3.78 14.51 7.48
C TRP A 155 2.90 14.55 6.23
N ILE A 156 2.13 15.62 6.01
CA ILE A 156 1.24 15.74 4.83
C ILE A 156 2.03 15.64 3.50
N PRO A 157 3.12 16.41 3.26
CA PRO A 157 3.96 16.27 2.07
C PRO A 157 4.58 14.88 1.94
N THR A 158 4.90 14.23 3.06
CA THR A 158 5.47 12.87 3.04
C THR A 158 4.44 11.84 2.57
N ILE A 159 3.19 11.93 3.06
CA ILE A 159 2.10 11.05 2.64
C ILE A 159 1.73 11.32 1.18
N ILE A 160 1.58 12.59 0.79
CA ILE A 160 1.35 12.99 -0.59
C ILE A 160 2.47 12.46 -1.48
N GLY A 161 3.73 12.66 -1.06
CA GLY A 161 4.91 12.13 -1.74
C GLY A 161 4.81 10.62 -1.93
N LEU A 162 4.48 9.85 -0.89
CA LEU A 162 4.40 8.40 -0.96
C LEU A 162 3.32 7.89 -1.93
N VAL A 163 2.21 8.61 -2.08
CA VAL A 163 1.11 8.27 -3.01
C VAL A 163 1.38 8.74 -4.44
N PHE A 164 1.95 9.95 -4.62
CA PHE A 164 2.16 10.54 -5.94
C PHE A 164 3.50 10.19 -6.58
N PHE A 165 4.55 9.96 -5.78
CA PHE A 165 5.89 9.61 -6.26
C PHE A 165 5.88 8.40 -7.20
N PRO A 166 5.16 7.30 -6.92
CA PRO A 166 5.15 6.15 -7.83
C PRO A 166 4.62 6.49 -9.23
N PHE A 167 3.61 7.36 -9.34
CA PHE A 167 3.09 7.81 -10.63
C PHE A 167 4.07 8.75 -11.36
N LEU A 168 4.75 9.64 -10.62
CA LEU A 168 5.79 10.49 -11.20
C LEU A 168 6.96 9.66 -11.74
N PHE A 169 7.38 8.66 -10.97
CA PHE A 169 8.43 7.73 -11.39
C PHE A 169 8.00 6.91 -12.61
N GLU A 170 6.77 6.36 -12.61
CA GLU A 170 6.23 5.61 -13.74
C GLU A 170 6.19 6.47 -15.01
N TYR A 171 5.70 7.70 -14.92
CA TYR A 171 5.71 8.65 -16.03
C TYR A 171 7.13 8.92 -16.54
N TYR A 172 8.07 9.20 -15.64
CA TYR A 172 9.48 9.40 -15.98
C TYR A 172 10.08 8.18 -16.70
N ALA A 173 9.81 6.98 -16.19
CA ALA A 173 10.39 5.75 -16.69
C ALA A 173 9.82 5.36 -18.06
N VAL A 174 8.50 5.46 -18.24
CA VAL A 174 7.80 5.23 -19.51
C VAL A 174 8.24 6.23 -20.57
N LYS A 175 8.36 7.52 -20.21
CA LYS A 175 8.89 8.56 -21.10
C LYS A 175 10.32 8.23 -21.55
N THR A 176 11.17 7.82 -20.60
CA THR A 176 12.56 7.44 -20.90
C THR A 176 12.64 6.23 -21.82
N LEU A 177 11.78 5.22 -21.61
CA LEU A 177 11.67 4.06 -22.50
C LEU A 177 11.29 4.45 -23.92
N TYR A 178 10.27 5.32 -24.06
CA TYR A 178 9.81 5.80 -25.35
C TYR A 178 10.93 6.50 -26.13
N TYR A 179 11.65 7.44 -25.50
CA TYR A 179 12.72 8.17 -26.19
C TYR A 179 13.95 7.31 -26.51
N LYS A 180 14.32 6.36 -25.64
CA LYS A 180 15.53 5.55 -25.85
C LYS A 180 15.31 4.35 -26.79
N LYS A 181 14.13 3.75 -26.79
CA LYS A 181 13.87 2.49 -27.50
C LYS A 181 12.85 2.61 -28.64
N GLY A 182 11.99 3.63 -28.61
CA GLY A 182 10.86 3.72 -29.51
C GLY A 182 9.89 2.54 -29.36
N LEU A 183 8.98 2.42 -30.32
CA LEU A 183 7.91 1.41 -30.34
C LEU A 183 8.01 0.52 -31.58
N ASN A 184 9.22 0.11 -31.91
CA ASN A 184 9.54 -0.58 -33.17
C ASN A 184 9.31 -2.10 -33.11
N ASP A 185 9.16 -2.67 -31.91
CA ASP A 185 9.00 -4.11 -31.68
C ASP A 185 7.87 -4.36 -30.66
N ILE A 186 7.19 -5.51 -30.81
CA ILE A 186 6.10 -5.96 -29.94
C ILE A 186 6.59 -6.06 -28.49
N ILE A 187 7.82 -6.53 -28.27
CA ILE A 187 8.38 -6.62 -26.91
C ILE A 187 8.47 -5.23 -26.26
N ASN A 188 8.92 -4.22 -27.00
CA ASN A 188 8.98 -2.84 -26.50
C ASN A 188 7.58 -2.26 -26.26
N TRP A 189 6.60 -2.61 -27.10
CA TRP A 189 5.19 -2.28 -26.88
C TRP A 189 4.66 -2.85 -25.57
N VAL A 190 4.94 -4.13 -25.30
CA VAL A 190 4.52 -4.79 -24.05
C VAL A 190 5.14 -4.08 -22.84
N PHE A 191 6.45 -3.83 -22.86
CA PHE A 191 7.13 -3.12 -21.75
C PHE A 191 6.71 -1.66 -21.58
N PHE A 192 6.27 -1.01 -22.66
CA PHE A 192 5.73 0.35 -22.61
C PHE A 192 4.29 0.38 -22.05
N LEU A 193 3.42 -0.52 -22.50
CA LEU A 193 2.01 -0.55 -22.10
C LEU A 193 1.79 -1.12 -20.70
N THR A 194 2.58 -2.12 -20.30
CA THR A 194 2.42 -2.79 -19.00
C THR A 194 2.36 -1.80 -17.83
N PRO A 195 3.37 -0.93 -17.60
CA PRO A 195 3.33 0.04 -16.50
C PRO A 195 2.10 0.94 -16.58
N ILE A 196 1.74 1.46 -17.77
CA ILE A 196 0.58 2.34 -17.95
C ILE A 196 -0.72 1.63 -17.52
N ILE A 197 -0.92 0.39 -17.98
CA ILE A 197 -2.10 -0.40 -17.67
C ILE A 197 -2.16 -0.69 -16.17
N THR A 198 -1.05 -1.10 -15.55
CA THR A 198 -1.00 -1.36 -14.10
C THR A 198 -1.17 -0.08 -13.29
N GLY A 199 -0.67 1.07 -13.76
CA GLY A 199 -0.89 2.39 -13.17
C GLY A 199 -2.38 2.76 -13.17
N ILE A 200 -3.09 2.56 -14.28
CA ILE A 200 -4.54 2.78 -14.37
C ILE A 200 -5.29 1.87 -13.38
N PHE A 201 -4.96 0.58 -13.30
CA PHE A 201 -5.58 -0.32 -12.32
C PHE A 201 -5.30 0.10 -10.89
N THR A 202 -4.13 0.66 -10.61
CA THR A 202 -3.79 1.19 -9.28
C THR A 202 -4.66 2.39 -8.92
N ILE A 203 -4.90 3.31 -9.86
CA ILE A 203 -5.83 4.43 -9.67
C ILE A 203 -7.25 3.92 -9.39
N LEU A 204 -7.70 2.89 -10.11
CA LEU A 204 -9.02 2.29 -9.90
C LEU A 204 -9.15 1.69 -8.49
N ILE A 205 -8.09 1.05 -7.95
CA ILE A 205 -8.09 0.55 -6.57
C ILE A 205 -8.28 1.71 -5.58
N TYR A 206 -7.52 2.79 -5.72
CA TYR A 206 -7.67 3.96 -4.83
C TYR A 206 -9.05 4.59 -4.93
N TYR A 207 -9.60 4.70 -6.14
CA TYR A 207 -10.96 5.20 -6.34
C TYR A 207 -12.01 4.33 -5.67
N GLN A 208 -11.93 3.00 -5.84
CA GLN A 208 -12.85 2.05 -5.21
C GLN A 208 -12.74 2.10 -3.69
N ALA A 209 -11.52 2.16 -3.15
CA ALA A 209 -11.28 2.27 -1.71
C ALA A 209 -11.84 3.59 -1.14
N GLY A 210 -11.63 4.71 -1.84
CA GLY A 210 -12.18 6.01 -1.46
C GLY A 210 -13.71 6.02 -1.44
N LYS A 211 -14.34 5.48 -2.49
CA LYS A 211 -15.80 5.35 -2.57
C LYS A 211 -16.35 4.52 -1.41
N LYS A 212 -15.70 3.40 -1.08
CA LYS A 212 -16.10 2.53 0.03
C LYS A 212 -16.04 3.28 1.37
N LEU A 213 -14.98 4.03 1.63
CA LEU A 213 -14.83 4.83 2.85
C LEU A 213 -15.90 5.93 3.00
N ASP A 214 -16.27 6.59 1.90
CA ASP A 214 -17.33 7.60 1.90
C ASP A 214 -18.72 6.98 2.20
N GLU A 215 -19.00 5.79 1.68
CA GLU A 215 -20.23 5.06 1.98
C GLU A 215 -20.33 4.68 3.47
N THR A 216 -19.20 4.30 4.09
CA THR A 216 -19.13 4.01 5.53
C THR A 216 -19.35 5.27 6.39
N ARG A 217 -18.85 6.45 5.98
CA ARG A 217 -19.04 7.71 6.73
C ARG A 217 -20.46 8.25 6.70
N LYS A 218 -21.11 8.23 5.52
CA LYS A 218 -22.49 8.73 5.35
C LYS A 218 -23.57 7.93 6.09
N THR A 219 -23.18 6.84 6.74
CA THR A 219 -24.08 5.94 7.46
C THR A 219 -23.83 5.94 8.97
N GLU A 220 -22.81 6.68 9.42
CA GLU A 220 -22.53 6.98 10.83
C GLU A 220 -23.11 8.34 11.27
N GLU A 221 -23.51 9.20 10.32
CA GLU A 221 -24.29 10.44 10.51
C GLU A 221 -25.80 10.17 10.49
#